data_AF-A0A3N1Y4L6-F1
#
_entry.id   AF-A0A3N1Y4L6-F1
#
_cell.length_a   1.000
_cell.length_b   1.000
_cell.length_c   1.000
_cell.angle_alpha   90.00
_cell.angle_beta   90.00
_cell.angle_gamma   90.00
#
_symmetry.space_group_name_H-M   'P 1'
#
loop_
_entity.id
_entity.type
_entity.pdbx_description
1 polymer ?
#
loop_
_entity_poly.entity_id
_entity_poly.type
_entity_poly.pdbx_seq_one_letter_code
_entity_poly.pdbx_strand_id
1 'polypeptide(L)'
;MRVTNVTNEAYSLGAPLWHHGRVSAAPVDDLTLSERWLTVPELVDLFSTSPGRIHRLFEERTLLAARVGGVLRVPSEFLEDREPLPELRGTLTVLGDNGFTDDEAVRWMLTVDDSMGVSPIAALRAGRKAEVRRVAQSLL
;
A
#
# COMPACT_ATOMS: atom_id res chain seq x y z
N MET A 1 9.22 -26.72 -36.88
CA MET A 1 10.52 -26.04 -36.91
C MET A 1 10.53 -25.03 -35.78
N ARG A 2 11.34 -25.29 -34.75
CA ARG A 2 11.39 -24.54 -33.48
C ARG A 2 11.94 -23.14 -33.74
N VAL A 3 11.22 -22.11 -33.31
CA VAL A 3 11.81 -20.76 -33.12
C VAL A 3 12.32 -20.71 -31.69
N THR A 4 13.58 -20.36 -31.59
CA THR A 4 14.46 -20.47 -30.42
C THR A 4 14.07 -19.47 -29.34
N ASN A 5 14.02 -19.97 -28.11
CA ASN A 5 13.86 -19.22 -26.88
C ASN A 5 15.00 -18.19 -26.76
N VAL A 6 14.67 -16.89 -26.67
CA VAL A 6 15.62 -15.88 -26.19
C VAL A 6 15.48 -15.84 -24.68
N THR A 7 16.52 -16.32 -24.03
CA THR A 7 16.81 -16.20 -22.60
C THR A 7 16.65 -14.75 -22.17
N ASN A 8 15.79 -14.48 -21.18
CA ASN A 8 15.95 -13.30 -20.35
C ASN A 8 16.21 -13.76 -18.92
N GLU A 9 17.48 -13.65 -18.55
CA GLU A 9 18.00 -13.87 -17.22
C GLU A 9 17.45 -12.83 -16.23
N ALA A 10 17.02 -13.33 -15.07
CA ALA A 10 17.15 -12.72 -13.75
C ALA A 10 16.91 -11.21 -13.62
N TYR A 11 15.65 -10.81 -13.42
CA TYR A 11 15.32 -9.71 -12.51
C TYR A 11 14.80 -10.30 -11.20
N SER A 12 15.68 -10.39 -10.20
CA SER A 12 15.34 -10.70 -8.81
C SER A 12 14.67 -9.50 -8.12
N LEU A 13 13.54 -9.03 -8.66
CA LEU A 13 12.61 -8.19 -7.90
C LEU A 13 11.56 -9.13 -7.32
N GLY A 14 11.56 -9.27 -5.99
CA GLY A 14 10.63 -10.14 -5.27
C GLY A 14 9.21 -9.92 -5.76
N ALA A 15 8.68 -10.91 -6.48
CA ALA A 15 7.25 -11.01 -6.71
C ALA A 15 6.58 -11.04 -5.33
N PRO A 16 5.52 -10.26 -5.08
CA PRO A 16 4.93 -10.23 -3.75
C PRO A 16 4.39 -11.63 -3.42
N LEU A 17 4.96 -12.24 -2.39
CA LEU A 17 4.60 -13.55 -1.88
C LEU A 17 3.32 -13.42 -1.05
N TRP A 18 2.19 -13.11 -1.69
CA TRP A 18 0.89 -13.18 -1.03
C TRP A 18 0.50 -14.65 -0.90
N HIS A 19 0.92 -15.32 0.17
CA HIS A 19 0.46 -16.68 0.44
C HIS A 19 -1.05 -16.65 0.72
N HIS A 20 -1.81 -17.21 -0.25
CA HIS A 20 -3.26 -17.48 -0.27
C HIS A 20 -4.21 -16.33 -0.68
N GLY A 21 -4.15 -15.97 -1.96
CA GLY A 21 -5.21 -15.25 -2.68
C GLY A 21 -4.61 -14.54 -3.88
N ARG A 22 -5.00 -14.92 -5.10
CA ARG A 22 -4.41 -14.37 -6.34
C ARG A 22 -4.67 -12.87 -6.45
N VAL A 23 -3.72 -12.04 -5.98
CA VAL A 23 -3.54 -10.72 -6.57
C VAL A 23 -3.14 -10.95 -8.02
N SER A 24 -3.96 -10.50 -8.97
CA SER A 24 -3.73 -10.71 -10.40
C SER A 24 -2.33 -10.22 -10.79
N ALA A 25 -1.49 -11.14 -11.24
CA ALA A 25 -0.05 -10.97 -11.46
C ALA A 25 0.29 -10.25 -12.79
N ALA A 26 -0.46 -9.21 -13.15
CA ALA A 26 0.11 -8.21 -14.05
C ALA A 26 1.14 -7.41 -13.22
N PRO A 27 2.32 -7.04 -13.76
CA PRO A 27 3.14 -6.03 -13.13
C PRO A 27 2.31 -4.74 -13.13
N VAL A 28 1.68 -4.45 -11.99
CA VAL A 28 0.95 -3.21 -11.82
C VAL A 28 2.00 -2.13 -11.66
N ASP A 29 1.99 -1.16 -12.58
CA ASP A 29 2.71 0.08 -12.34
C ASP A 29 2.05 0.73 -11.13
N ASP A 30 2.80 0.83 -10.02
CA ASP A 30 2.30 1.38 -8.76
C ASP A 30 1.75 2.80 -8.94
N LEU A 31 2.23 3.53 -9.96
CA LEU A 31 1.69 4.83 -10.31
C LEU A 31 0.19 4.79 -10.64
N THR A 32 -0.33 3.66 -11.09
CA THR A 32 -1.75 3.48 -11.45
C THR A 32 -2.64 3.04 -10.28
N LEU A 33 -2.06 2.67 -9.13
CA LEU A 33 -2.80 2.18 -7.96
C LEU A 33 -3.48 3.30 -7.14
N SER A 34 -3.11 4.55 -7.40
CA SER A 34 -3.64 5.72 -6.68
C SER A 34 -3.91 6.84 -7.67
N GLU A 35 -4.95 7.62 -7.41
CA GLU A 35 -5.25 8.83 -8.18
C GLU A 35 -4.12 9.86 -8.08
N ARG A 36 -3.47 9.94 -6.91
CA ARG A 36 -2.36 10.87 -6.69
C ARG A 36 -1.39 10.33 -5.64
N TRP A 37 -0.11 10.40 -6.00
CA TRP A 37 1.00 10.13 -5.09
C TRP A 37 1.63 11.43 -4.60
N LEU A 38 1.74 11.58 -3.29
CA LEU A 38 2.30 12.76 -2.61
C LEU A 38 3.69 12.44 -2.06
N THR A 39 4.65 13.30 -2.35
CA THR A 39 5.99 13.25 -1.78
C THR A 39 6.02 13.81 -0.35
N VAL A 40 7.10 13.55 0.40
CA VAL A 40 7.26 14.11 1.75
C VAL A 40 7.19 15.65 1.76
N PRO A 41 7.84 16.40 0.84
CA PRO A 41 7.66 17.85 0.77
C PRO A 41 6.21 18.28 0.55
N GLU A 42 5.46 17.62 -0.35
CA GLU A 42 4.05 17.94 -0.56
C GLU A 42 3.19 17.68 0.68
N LEU A 43 3.48 16.62 1.44
CA LEU A 43 2.81 16.35 2.73
C LEU A 43 3.14 17.39 3.79
N VAL A 44 4.39 17.87 3.82
CA VAL A 44 4.81 18.96 4.70
C VAL A 44 3.99 20.21 4.44
N ASP A 45 3.84 20.59 3.17
CA ASP A 45 3.04 21.74 2.77
C ASP A 45 1.55 21.52 3.08
N LEU A 46 1.00 20.36 2.72
CA LEU A 46 -0.41 20.01 2.92
C LEU A 46 -0.81 20.01 4.39
N PHE A 47 -0.01 19.40 5.26
CA PHE A 47 -0.28 19.30 6.70
C PHE A 47 0.20 20.52 7.48
N SER A 48 0.87 21.48 6.81
CA SER A 48 1.48 22.65 7.45
C SER A 48 2.36 22.26 8.64
N THR A 49 3.25 21.30 8.42
CA THR A 49 4.02 20.61 9.47
C THR A 49 5.52 20.54 9.14
N SER A 50 6.29 19.71 9.85
CA SER A 50 7.72 19.50 9.56
C SER A 50 8.00 18.13 8.96
N PRO A 51 9.11 17.94 8.21
CA PRO A 51 9.52 16.63 7.72
C PRO A 51 9.65 15.59 8.84
N GLY A 52 10.20 15.99 9.99
CA GLY A 52 10.33 15.12 11.16
C GLY A 52 8.98 14.63 11.70
N ARG A 53 7.94 15.47 11.65
CA ARG A 53 6.58 15.03 12.00
C ARG A 53 6.02 14.05 10.97
N ILE A 54 6.26 14.24 9.67
CA ILE A 54 5.87 13.27 8.64
C ILE A 54 6.57 11.92 8.85
N HIS A 55 7.88 11.91 9.07
CA HIS A 55 8.63 10.69 9.36
C HIS A 55 8.13 9.97 10.61
N ARG A 56 7.80 10.73 11.66
CA ARG A 56 7.19 10.16 12.87
C ARG A 56 5.85 9.48 12.59
N LEU A 57 5.01 10.02 11.69
CA LEU A 57 3.76 9.36 11.30
C LEU A 57 4.03 7.98 10.65
N PHE A 58 5.10 7.88 9.86
CA PHE A 58 5.55 6.62 9.26
C PHE A 58 6.07 5.64 10.32
N GLU A 59 6.94 6.10 11.21
CA GLU A 59 7.47 5.30 12.32
C GLU A 59 6.36 4.75 13.24
N GLU A 60 5.33 5.56 13.49
CA GLU A 60 4.17 5.18 14.31
C GLU A 60 3.11 4.37 13.53
N ARG A 61 3.32 4.12 12.24
CA ARG A 61 2.37 3.47 11.31
C ARG A 61 0.97 4.09 11.34
N THR A 62 0.90 5.38 11.60
CA THR A 62 -0.35 6.16 11.47
C THR A 62 -0.57 6.58 10.02
N LEU A 63 0.51 6.66 9.24
CA LEU A 63 0.55 6.81 7.80
C LEU A 63 1.64 5.88 7.26
N LEU A 64 1.51 5.38 6.02
CA LEU A 64 2.58 4.65 5.35
C LEU A 64 2.84 5.23 3.95
N ALA A 65 4.06 5.02 3.48
CA ALA A 65 4.52 5.43 2.17
C ALA A 65 5.13 4.23 1.44
N ALA A 66 5.07 4.24 0.11
CA ALA A 66 5.70 3.24 -0.74
C ALA A 66 6.75 3.87 -1.66
N ARG A 67 7.76 3.10 -2.09
CA ARG A 67 8.69 3.51 -3.14
C ARG A 67 8.08 3.33 -4.52
N VAL A 68 7.58 4.43 -5.09
CA VAL A 68 7.01 4.45 -6.44
C VAL A 68 7.94 5.21 -7.38
N GLY A 69 8.45 4.53 -8.42
CA GLY A 69 9.46 5.10 -9.32
C GLY A 69 10.75 5.51 -8.59
N GLY A 70 11.13 4.78 -7.53
CA GLY A 70 12.31 5.05 -6.72
C GLY A 70 12.15 6.16 -5.66
N VAL A 71 11.01 6.86 -5.65
CA VAL A 71 10.72 7.96 -4.72
C VAL A 71 9.73 7.49 -3.67
N LEU A 72 9.96 7.85 -2.41
CA LEU A 72 9.04 7.57 -1.32
C LEU A 72 7.80 8.48 -1.44
N ARG A 73 6.62 7.87 -1.59
CA ARG A 73 5.35 8.59 -1.80
C ARG A 73 4.21 7.98 -1.00
N VAL A 74 3.24 8.82 -0.65
CA VAL A 74 2.00 8.44 0.04
C VAL A 74 0.83 8.57 -0.94
N PRO A 75 -0.05 7.57 -1.04
CA PRO A 75 -1.26 7.68 -1.87
C PRO A 75 -2.27 8.65 -1.23
N SER A 76 -2.94 9.48 -2.03
CA SER A 76 -3.94 10.44 -1.52
C SER A 76 -5.11 9.76 -0.82
N GLU A 77 -5.41 8.50 -1.16
CA GLU A 77 -6.44 7.69 -0.54
C GLU A 77 -6.14 7.38 0.93
N PHE A 78 -4.93 7.65 1.43
CA PHE A 78 -4.60 7.53 2.86
C PHE A 78 -4.90 8.81 3.65
N LEU A 79 -5.37 9.88 3.01
CA LEU A 79 -5.53 11.18 3.64
C LEU A 79 -7.00 11.56 3.80
N GLU A 80 -7.34 12.19 4.92
CA GLU A 80 -8.60 12.89 5.11
C GLU A 80 -8.28 14.35 5.44
N ASP A 81 -8.69 15.26 4.55
CA ASP A 81 -8.33 16.67 4.58
C ASP A 81 -6.82 16.93 4.70
N ARG A 82 -6.34 17.29 5.90
CA ARG A 82 -4.94 17.62 6.21
C ARG A 82 -4.33 16.66 7.22
N GLU A 83 -4.88 15.46 7.34
CA GLU A 83 -4.42 14.46 8.28
C GLU A 83 -4.45 13.05 7.65
N PRO A 84 -3.70 12.08 8.20
CA PRO A 84 -3.89 10.67 7.87
C PRO A 84 -5.31 10.21 8.19
N LEU A 85 -5.88 9.36 7.34
CA LEU A 85 -7.17 8.71 7.59
C LEU A 85 -7.08 7.89 8.90
N PRO A 86 -7.84 8.23 9.96
CA PRO A 86 -7.68 7.62 11.29
C PRO A 86 -7.85 6.09 11.30
N GLU A 87 -8.64 5.57 10.37
CA GLU A 87 -8.95 4.16 10.21
C GLU A 87 -7.74 3.29 9.88
N LEU A 88 -6.73 3.89 9.24
CA LEU A 88 -5.55 3.19 8.73
C LEU A 88 -4.83 2.43 9.84
N ARG A 89 -4.48 3.13 10.92
CA ARG A 89 -3.51 2.68 11.93
C ARG A 89 -3.74 1.23 12.36
N GLY A 90 -4.97 0.90 12.74
CA GLY A 90 -5.28 -0.44 13.24
C GLY A 90 -5.09 -1.54 12.20
N THR A 91 -5.35 -1.26 10.92
CA THR A 91 -5.10 -2.21 9.83
C THR A 91 -3.61 -2.29 9.52
N LEU A 92 -2.92 -1.15 9.46
CA LEU A 92 -1.48 -1.09 9.17
C LEU A 92 -0.64 -1.79 10.25
N THR A 93 -1.06 -1.71 11.52
CA THR A 93 -0.45 -2.50 12.60
C THR A 93 -0.60 -3.99 12.36
N VAL A 94 -1.80 -4.48 12.02
CA VAL A 94 -2.02 -5.91 11.73
C VAL A 94 -1.16 -6.38 10.56
N LEU A 95 -1.08 -5.61 9.47
CA LEU A 95 -0.24 -5.97 8.33
C LEU A 95 1.25 -6.04 8.73
N GLY A 96 1.73 -5.08 9.52
CA GLY A 96 3.10 -5.08 10.03
C GLY A 96 3.38 -6.26 10.97
N ASP A 97 2.43 -6.63 11.83
CA ASP A 97 2.53 -7.80 12.71
C ASP A 97 2.55 -9.11 11.90
N ASN A 98 1.90 -9.11 10.73
CA ASN A 98 1.95 -10.20 9.76
C ASN A 98 3.21 -10.18 8.86
N GLY A 99 4.15 -9.26 9.11
CA GLY A 99 5.43 -9.21 8.42
C GLY A 99 5.43 -8.47 7.08
N PHE A 100 4.36 -7.75 6.73
CA PHE A 100 4.31 -6.96 5.51
C PHE A 100 5.31 -5.80 5.62
N THR A 101 6.04 -5.55 4.53
CA THR A 101 6.78 -4.30 4.35
C THR A 101 5.82 -3.14 4.10
N ASP A 102 6.29 -1.90 4.27
CA ASP A 102 5.46 -0.72 4.02
C ASP A 102 4.99 -0.64 2.54
N ASP A 103 5.86 -0.98 1.60
CA ASP A 103 5.55 -1.06 0.16
C ASP A 103 4.45 -2.09 -0.12
N GLU A 104 4.54 -3.28 0.51
CA GLU A 104 3.54 -4.34 0.42
C GLU A 104 2.20 -3.91 1.04
N ALA A 105 2.24 -3.34 2.24
CA ALA A 105 1.03 -2.87 2.94
C ALA A 105 0.30 -1.80 2.13
N VAL A 106 1.02 -0.82 1.56
CA VAL A 106 0.44 0.20 0.68
C VAL A 106 -0.18 -0.45 -0.57
N ARG A 107 0.55 -1.36 -1.23
CA ARG A 107 0.04 -2.04 -2.43
C ARG A 107 -1.23 -2.84 -2.13
N TRP A 108 -1.24 -3.60 -1.02
CA TRP A 108 -2.41 -4.35 -0.59
C TRP A 108 -3.59 -3.43 -0.30
N MET A 109 -3.37 -2.33 0.42
CA MET A 109 -4.43 -1.36 0.75
C MET A 109 -5.09 -0.73 -0.48
N LEU A 110 -4.35 -0.56 -1.58
CA LEU A 110 -4.82 0.06 -2.82
C LEU A 110 -5.40 -0.96 -3.82
N THR A 111 -5.03 -2.23 -3.72
CA THR A 111 -5.44 -3.27 -4.68
C THR A 111 -6.80 -3.85 -4.31
N VAL A 112 -7.64 -4.13 -5.31
CA VAL A 112 -8.92 -4.82 -5.09
C VAL A 112 -8.67 -6.18 -4.48
N ASP A 113 -9.36 -6.45 -3.36
CA ASP A 113 -9.35 -7.75 -2.71
C ASP A 113 -10.59 -8.55 -3.13
N ASP A 114 -10.38 -9.77 -3.63
CA ASP A 114 -11.47 -10.63 -4.13
C ASP A 114 -12.52 -10.95 -3.06
N SER A 115 -12.14 -11.01 -1.78
CA SER A 115 -13.05 -11.33 -0.68
C SER A 115 -13.96 -10.15 -0.31
N MET A 116 -13.51 -8.92 -0.56
CA MET A 116 -14.25 -7.68 -0.27
C MET A 116 -14.90 -7.06 -1.52
N GLY A 117 -14.46 -7.46 -2.72
CA GLY A 117 -14.89 -6.94 -4.02
C GLY A 117 -14.42 -5.51 -4.33
N VAL A 118 -13.64 -4.90 -3.44
CA VAL A 118 -13.07 -3.53 -3.57
C VAL A 118 -11.72 -3.51 -2.86
N SER A 119 -10.98 -2.40 -2.98
CA SER A 119 -9.73 -2.24 -2.24
C SER A 119 -9.98 -2.05 -0.73
N PRO A 120 -9.05 -2.50 0.13
CA PRO A 120 -9.15 -2.27 1.58
C PRO A 120 -9.32 -0.79 1.95
N ILE A 121 -8.65 0.14 1.25
CA ILE A 121 -8.80 1.57 1.52
C ILE A 121 -10.22 2.09 1.20
N ALA A 122 -10.82 1.63 0.09
CA ALA A 122 -12.20 1.97 -0.25
C ALA A 122 -13.17 1.41 0.80
N ALA A 123 -12.93 0.18 1.26
CA ALA A 123 -13.71 -0.45 2.32
C ALA A 123 -13.60 0.31 3.66
N LEU A 124 -12.40 0.78 4.05
CA LEU A 124 -12.19 1.59 5.24
C LEU A 124 -12.97 2.91 5.17
N ARG A 125 -12.91 3.60 4.03
CA ARG A 125 -13.66 4.85 3.79
C ARG A 125 -15.17 4.64 3.82
N ALA A 126 -15.64 3.46 3.41
CA ALA A 126 -17.04 3.04 3.56
C ALA A 126 -17.40 2.59 4.99
N GLY A 127 -16.51 2.76 5.98
CA GLY A 127 -16.75 2.39 7.37
C GLY A 127 -16.66 0.88 7.67
N ARG A 128 -16.22 0.05 6.71
CA ARG A 128 -16.16 -1.41 6.85
C ARG A 128 -14.89 -1.89 7.58
N LYS A 129 -14.58 -1.25 8.71
CA LYS A 129 -13.30 -1.44 9.43
C LYS A 129 -13.10 -2.88 9.94
N ALA A 130 -14.17 -3.50 10.44
CA ALA A 130 -14.12 -4.87 10.97
C ALA A 130 -13.86 -5.90 9.88
N GLU A 131 -14.46 -5.73 8.70
CA GLU A 131 -14.25 -6.58 7.53
C GLU A 131 -12.79 -6.52 7.08
N VAL A 132 -12.26 -5.30 6.90
CA VAL A 132 -10.87 -5.09 6.47
C VAL A 132 -9.88 -5.72 7.45
N ARG A 133 -10.06 -5.52 8.76
CA ARG A 133 -9.17 -6.12 9.78
C ARG A 133 -9.24 -7.64 9.81
N ARG A 134 -10.43 -8.23 9.63
CA ARG A 134 -10.60 -9.68 9.55
C ARG A 134 -9.84 -10.25 8.36
N VAL A 135 -9.93 -9.61 7.19
CA VAL A 135 -9.16 -10.04 6.01
C VAL A 135 -7.66 -9.88 6.29
N ALA A 136 -7.21 -8.72 6.78
CA ALA A 136 -5.80 -8.50 7.12
C ALA A 136 -5.25 -9.57 8.07
N GLN A 137 -5.98 -9.93 9.13
CA GLN A 137 -5.59 -10.96 10.10
C GLN A 137 -5.45 -12.36 9.48
N SER A 138 -6.11 -12.62 8.34
CA SER A 138 -6.02 -13.92 7.65
C SER A 138 -4.85 -14.05 6.68
N LEU A 139 -4.04 -13.00 6.51
CA LEU A 139 -2.91 -12.96 5.55
C LEU A 139 -1.59 -13.51 6.13
N LEU A 140 -1.65 -14.28 7.21
CA LEU A 140 -0.49 -14.95 7.85
C LEU A 140 -0.08 -16.24 7.14
#